data_AF-A0A431WER1-F1
#
_entry.id   AF-A0A431WER1-F1
#
_cell.length_a   1.000
_cell.length_b   1.000
_cell.length_c   1.000
_cell.angle_alpha   90.00
_cell.angle_beta   90.00
_cell.angle_gamma   90.00
#
_symmetry.space_group_name_H-M   'P 1'
#
loop_
_entity.id
_entity.type
_entity.pdbx_description
1 polymer ?
#
loop_
_entity_poly.entity_id
_entity_poly.type
_entity_poly.pdbx_seq_one_letter_code
_entity_poly.pdbx_strand_id
1 'polypeptide(L)'
;MYNTWYNADTINDNQGDDSGLDVNLDVFSQVHRIVHVTEKKLFGANWAYNVLVPMVKTDISIAPIGVDDSSSFSVGDLILEPLALFWYRENYEAALGLAVIAPTGDYDSTDAASPGKGYWSGMMTLGGTYYLDSDKSWSVSALTRTIINGEQDETDVRPGSEFTIEGGIGKQFMLDHTWLVRPGISYCATWQISDDSQDGHGTRADERKEGYGIGGELNVLYLPWLLQGNIRYTNEFGAKNMTEGSSVTFTLTKSF
;
A
#
# COMPACT_ATOMS: atom_id res chain seq x y z
N MET A 1 9.73 -6.57 -5.74
CA MET A 1 9.44 -5.39 -6.58
C MET A 1 7.96 -5.38 -6.88
N TYR A 2 7.30 -4.27 -6.61
CA TYR A 2 5.88 -4.07 -6.84
C TYR A 2 5.73 -3.10 -8.01
N ASN A 3 4.83 -3.39 -8.96
CA ASN A 3 4.49 -2.50 -10.06
C ASN A 3 2.98 -2.33 -9.99
N THR A 4 2.52 -1.11 -9.73
CA THR A 4 1.12 -0.79 -9.54
C THR A 4 0.71 0.23 -10.58
N TRP A 5 -0.33 -0.09 -11.34
CA TRP A 5 -1.05 0.84 -12.18
C TRP A 5 -2.37 1.13 -11.49
N TYR A 6 -2.63 2.40 -11.21
CA TYR A 6 -3.88 2.88 -10.64
C TYR A 6 -4.49 3.88 -11.61
N ASN A 7 -5.78 3.73 -11.85
CA ASN A 7 -6.57 4.67 -12.62
C ASN A 7 -7.82 5.03 -11.82
N ALA A 8 -8.14 6.31 -11.76
CA ALA A 8 -9.37 6.83 -11.19
C ALA A 8 -9.93 7.96 -12.05
N ASP A 9 -11.24 7.93 -12.24
CA ASP A 9 -12.01 8.91 -13.03
C ASP A 9 -13.04 9.68 -12.18
N THR A 10 -13.14 9.35 -10.89
CA THR A 10 -14.12 9.91 -9.96
C THR A 10 -13.43 10.37 -8.68
N ILE A 11 -13.84 11.53 -8.15
CA ILE A 11 -13.50 11.98 -6.80
C ILE A 11 -14.79 12.23 -6.01
N ASN A 12 -14.91 11.58 -4.85
CA ASN A 12 -16.11 11.65 -4.03
C ASN A 12 -15.96 12.69 -2.91
N ASP A 13 -17.07 13.34 -2.58
CA ASP A 13 -17.17 14.32 -1.50
C ASP A 13 -17.28 13.67 -0.11
N ASN A 14 -17.52 14.49 0.92
CA ASN A 14 -17.64 14.04 2.30
C ASN A 14 -18.90 13.19 2.58
N GLN A 15 -19.90 13.25 1.68
CA GLN A 15 -21.08 12.39 1.72
C GLN A 15 -20.85 11.07 0.99
N GLY A 16 -19.78 10.97 0.20
CA GLY A 16 -19.48 9.84 -0.68
C GLY A 16 -20.19 9.93 -2.03
N ASP A 17 -20.71 11.12 -2.37
CA ASP A 17 -21.31 11.40 -3.66
C ASP A 17 -20.22 11.91 -4.62
N ASP A 18 -20.38 11.63 -5.92
CA ASP A 18 -19.52 12.20 -6.96
C ASP A 18 -19.54 13.73 -6.85
N SER A 19 -18.35 14.32 -6.67
CA SER A 19 -18.19 15.78 -6.57
C SER A 19 -18.59 16.54 -7.84
N GLY A 20 -18.74 15.83 -8.97
CA GLY A 20 -18.97 16.40 -10.30
C GLY A 20 -17.73 17.04 -10.91
N LEU A 21 -16.55 16.83 -10.30
CA LEU A 21 -15.28 17.25 -10.86
C LEU A 21 -14.81 16.23 -11.89
N ASP A 22 -14.56 16.68 -13.12
CA ASP A 22 -13.94 15.88 -14.18
C ASP A 22 -12.47 15.65 -13.83
N VAL A 23 -12.19 14.52 -13.18
CA VAL A 23 -10.86 14.07 -12.74
C VAL A 23 -10.41 12.92 -13.61
N ASN A 24 -9.16 12.97 -14.06
CA ASN A 24 -8.47 11.79 -14.59
C ASN A 24 -7.13 11.67 -13.88
N LEU A 25 -6.94 10.54 -13.19
CA LEU A 25 -5.73 10.24 -12.44
C LEU A 25 -5.16 8.91 -12.90
N ASP A 26 -3.97 8.95 -13.49
CA ASP A 26 -3.19 7.78 -13.86
C ASP A 26 -1.89 7.76 -13.05
N VAL A 27 -1.71 6.72 -12.23
CA VAL A 27 -0.51 6.55 -11.41
C VAL A 27 0.16 5.24 -11.76
N PHE A 28 1.43 5.32 -12.12
CA PHE A 28 2.32 4.18 -12.17
C PHE A 28 3.34 4.26 -11.05
N SER A 29 3.37 3.24 -10.19
CA SER A 29 4.33 3.13 -9.09
C SER A 29 5.14 1.84 -9.20
N GLN A 30 6.46 1.96 -9.05
CA GLN A 30 7.38 0.85 -8.92
C GLN A 30 8.09 0.91 -7.58
N VAL A 31 7.86 -0.07 -6.71
CA VAL A 31 8.48 -0.12 -5.38
C VAL A 31 9.49 -1.26 -5.29
N HIS A 32 10.76 -0.91 -5.09
CA HIS A 32 11.83 -1.86 -4.86
C HIS A 32 11.96 -2.12 -3.37
N ARG A 33 11.64 -3.35 -2.94
CA ARG A 33 11.79 -3.79 -1.55
C ARG A 33 12.95 -4.78 -1.43
N ILE A 34 13.91 -4.48 -0.57
CA ILE A 34 15.05 -5.35 -0.26
C ILE A 34 14.92 -5.78 1.19
N VAL A 35 14.78 -7.09 1.43
CA VAL A 35 14.58 -7.66 2.76
C VAL A 35 15.78 -8.52 3.13
N HIS A 36 16.30 -8.33 4.34
CA HIS A 36 17.30 -9.22 4.92
C HIS A 36 16.75 -9.85 6.19
N VAL A 37 16.52 -11.16 6.15
CA VAL A 37 16.14 -11.96 7.32
C VAL A 37 17.41 -12.39 8.04
N THR A 38 17.53 -12.00 9.30
CA THR A 38 18.71 -12.31 10.11
C THR A 38 18.63 -13.71 10.70
N GLU A 39 19.77 -14.22 11.19
CA GLU A 39 19.81 -15.45 12.00
C GLU A 39 19.30 -15.24 13.43
N LYS A 40 19.08 -13.98 13.84
CA LYS A 40 18.68 -13.62 15.20
C LYS A 40 17.17 -13.73 15.37
N LYS A 41 16.77 -14.09 16.59
CA LYS A 41 15.37 -14.06 17.02
C LYS A 41 15.16 -13.01 18.10
N LEU A 42 14.06 -12.28 18.00
CA LEU A 42 13.59 -11.33 19.02
C LEU A 42 12.20 -11.77 19.45
N PHE A 43 11.99 -11.94 20.76
CA PHE A 43 10.69 -12.40 21.31
C PHE A 43 10.14 -13.68 20.65
N GLY A 44 11.05 -14.58 20.24
CA GLY A 44 10.71 -15.82 19.53
C GLY A 44 10.34 -15.68 18.06
N ALA A 45 10.31 -14.45 17.52
CA ALA A 45 10.12 -14.17 16.10
C ALA A 45 11.46 -14.14 15.34
N ASN A 46 11.43 -14.51 14.07
CA ASN A 46 12.54 -14.23 13.15
C ASN A 46 12.59 -12.73 12.90
N TRP A 47 13.76 -12.13 13.07
CA TRP A 47 13.95 -10.70 12.86
C TRP A 47 14.50 -10.44 11.47
N ALA A 48 13.88 -9.53 10.74
CA ALA A 48 14.36 -8.97 9.49
C ALA A 48 14.35 -7.44 9.56
N TYR A 49 15.06 -6.83 8.62
CA TYR A 49 14.93 -5.43 8.29
C TYR A 49 14.80 -5.28 6.77
N ASN A 50 14.18 -4.19 6.33
CA ASN A 50 14.07 -3.91 4.91
C ASN A 50 14.05 -2.42 4.58
N VAL A 51 14.39 -2.13 3.34
CA VAL A 51 14.27 -0.81 2.72
C VAL A 51 13.33 -0.91 1.52
N LEU A 52 12.47 0.09 1.35
CA LEU A 52 11.66 0.27 0.17
C LEU A 52 12.06 1.57 -0.52
N VAL A 53 12.28 1.48 -1.83
CA VAL A 53 12.56 2.61 -2.71
C VAL A 53 11.40 2.71 -3.70
N PRO A 54 10.45 3.63 -3.49
CA PRO A 54 9.37 3.87 -4.45
C PRO A 54 9.84 4.79 -5.58
N MET A 55 9.44 4.48 -6.79
CA MET A 55 9.56 5.32 -7.97
C MET A 55 8.17 5.50 -8.56
N VAL A 56 7.72 6.75 -8.71
CA VAL A 56 6.33 7.06 -9.06
C VAL A 56 6.31 7.96 -10.28
N LYS A 57 5.34 7.71 -11.16
CA LYS A 57 4.89 8.61 -12.21
C LYS A 57 3.41 8.84 -12.02
N THR A 58 3.03 10.10 -11.89
CA THR A 58 1.65 10.54 -11.73
C THR A 58 1.32 11.47 -12.88
N ASP A 59 0.26 11.15 -13.62
CA ASP A 59 -0.36 12.03 -14.59
C ASP A 59 -1.75 12.38 -14.02
N ILE A 60 -1.99 13.65 -13.70
CA ILE A 60 -3.24 14.10 -13.07
C ILE A 60 -3.80 15.30 -13.82
N SER A 61 -5.09 15.23 -14.13
CA SER A 61 -5.85 16.34 -14.71
C SER A 61 -7.15 16.53 -13.94
N ILE A 62 -7.43 17.78 -13.56
CA ILE A 62 -8.69 18.20 -12.93
C ILE A 62 -9.19 19.44 -13.67
N ALA A 63 -10.02 19.22 -14.69
CA ALA A 63 -10.43 20.26 -15.63
C ALA A 63 -11.14 21.46 -14.97
N PRO A 64 -12.03 21.29 -13.98
CA PRO A 64 -12.76 22.43 -13.39
C PRO A 64 -11.91 23.41 -12.59
N ILE A 65 -10.75 22.98 -12.08
CA ILE A 65 -9.82 23.83 -11.31
C ILE A 65 -8.51 24.12 -12.06
N GLY A 66 -8.41 23.68 -13.32
CA GLY A 66 -7.28 23.97 -14.19
C GLY A 66 -5.97 23.30 -13.77
N VAL A 67 -6.04 22.16 -13.07
CA VAL A 67 -4.87 21.33 -12.76
C VAL A 67 -4.59 20.43 -13.96
N ASP A 68 -3.40 20.54 -14.52
CA ASP A 68 -2.89 19.69 -15.60
C ASP A 68 -1.39 19.46 -15.33
N ASP A 69 -1.11 18.50 -14.46
CA ASP A 69 0.24 18.18 -14.02
C ASP A 69 0.67 16.82 -14.57
N SER A 70 1.81 16.84 -15.28
CA SER A 70 2.49 15.63 -15.74
C SER A 70 3.84 15.56 -15.05
N SER A 71 4.05 14.52 -14.24
CA SER A 71 5.34 14.30 -13.58
C SER A 71 6.27 13.39 -14.40
N SER A 72 7.57 13.63 -14.28
CA SER A 72 8.57 12.65 -14.67
C SER A 72 8.58 11.46 -13.70
N PHE A 73 9.04 10.29 -14.16
CA PHE A 73 9.25 9.16 -13.27
C PHE A 73 10.35 9.49 -12.26
N SER A 74 9.95 9.68 -11.00
CA SER A 74 10.80 10.23 -9.94
C SER A 74 10.80 9.35 -8.70
N VAL A 75 11.85 9.46 -7.89
CA VAL A 75 11.99 8.70 -6.64
C VAL A 75 11.14 9.37 -5.57
N GLY A 76 10.28 8.59 -4.92
CA GLY A 76 9.50 9.05 -3.77
C GLY A 76 10.23 8.87 -2.45
N ASP A 77 9.50 9.04 -1.35
CA ASP A 77 10.06 8.94 0.00
C ASP A 77 10.50 7.52 0.36
N LEU A 78 11.73 7.40 0.87
CA LEU A 78 12.31 6.12 1.28
C LEU A 78 11.61 5.58 2.52
N ILE A 79 11.30 4.28 2.52
CA ILE A 79 10.74 3.60 3.70
C ILE A 79 11.81 2.68 4.29
N LEU A 80 12.13 2.91 5.56
CA LEU A 80 13.08 2.11 6.32
C LEU A 80 12.34 1.33 7.41
N GLU A 81 12.33 0.01 7.31
CA GLU A 81 11.73 -0.91 8.30
C GLU A 81 12.84 -1.65 9.06
N PRO A 82 13.44 -1.05 10.10
CA PRO A 82 14.52 -1.68 10.87
C PRO A 82 14.05 -2.88 11.71
N LEU A 83 12.76 -2.97 12.00
CA LEU A 83 12.18 -4.04 12.81
C LEU A 83 11.00 -4.68 12.08
N ALA A 84 11.23 -5.84 11.48
CA ALA A 84 10.20 -6.75 11.02
C ALA A 84 10.33 -8.09 11.75
N LEU A 85 9.28 -8.52 12.43
CA LEU A 85 9.22 -9.72 13.24
C LEU A 85 8.20 -10.69 12.67
N PHE A 86 8.60 -11.95 12.47
CA PHE A 86 7.76 -12.99 11.93
C PHE A 86 7.68 -14.19 12.88
N TRP A 87 6.48 -14.54 13.31
CA TRP A 87 6.20 -15.76 14.08
C TRP A 87 5.54 -16.79 13.18
N TYR A 88 6.11 -17.99 13.14
CA TYR A 88 5.59 -19.13 12.40
C TYR A 88 5.13 -20.20 13.38
N ARG A 89 3.86 -20.58 13.31
CA ARG A 89 3.26 -21.66 14.09
C ARG A 89 2.64 -22.70 13.15
N GLU A 90 2.05 -23.72 13.75
CA GLU A 90 1.45 -24.83 13.00
C GLU A 90 0.34 -24.32 12.07
N ASN A 91 -0.69 -23.66 12.58
CA ASN A 91 -1.84 -23.23 11.76
C ASN A 91 -1.96 -21.71 11.61
N TYR A 92 -0.99 -20.94 12.09
CA TYR A 92 -0.99 -19.50 11.89
C TYR A 92 0.41 -18.90 11.78
N GLU A 93 0.47 -17.75 11.13
CA GLU A 93 1.63 -16.89 11.04
C GLU A 93 1.24 -15.50 11.52
N ALA A 94 2.18 -14.79 12.13
CA ALA A 94 1.97 -13.41 12.55
C ALA A 94 3.18 -12.55 12.17
N ALA A 95 2.92 -11.28 11.89
CA ALA A 95 3.93 -10.29 11.53
C ALA A 95 3.74 -9.00 12.34
N LEU A 96 4.85 -8.39 12.73
CA LEU A 96 4.90 -7.04 13.28
C LEU A 96 6.02 -6.28 12.57
N GLY A 97 5.73 -5.09 12.06
CA GLY A 97 6.67 -4.20 11.40
C GLY A 97 6.65 -2.82 12.04
N LEU A 98 7.82 -2.21 12.24
CA LEU A 98 7.96 -0.79 12.57
C LEU A 98 8.88 -0.16 11.55
N ALA A 99 8.38 0.86 10.87
CA ALA A 99 9.06 1.57 9.82
C ALA A 99 8.96 3.09 10.00
N VAL A 100 9.86 3.78 9.31
CA VAL A 100 9.84 5.23 9.13
C VAL A 100 9.82 5.55 7.64
N ILE A 101 9.04 6.55 7.25
CA ILE A 101 9.01 7.12 5.91
C ILE A 101 9.81 8.42 5.98
N ALA A 102 10.90 8.50 5.23
CA ALA A 102 11.82 9.62 5.24
C ALA A 102 11.54 10.56 4.06
N PRO A 103 11.47 11.88 4.27
CA PRO A 103 11.19 12.86 3.21
C PRO A 103 12.43 13.05 2.32
N THR A 104 12.66 12.10 1.43
CA THR A 104 13.83 12.06 0.54
C THR A 104 13.44 12.21 -0.93
N GLY A 105 12.17 12.05 -1.26
CA GLY A 105 11.64 12.35 -2.58
C GLY A 105 11.49 13.86 -2.78
N ASP A 106 11.52 14.28 -4.03
CA ASP A 106 11.24 15.67 -4.37
C ASP A 106 9.80 16.03 -3.99
N TYR A 107 9.62 17.19 -3.37
CA TYR A 107 8.33 17.73 -2.97
C TYR A 107 8.29 19.22 -3.31
N ASP A 108 7.18 19.65 -3.92
CA ASP A 108 6.82 21.05 -4.15
C ASP A 108 5.35 21.21 -3.79
N SER A 109 5.04 22.13 -2.87
CA SER A 109 3.67 22.40 -2.41
C SER A 109 2.72 22.90 -3.50
N THR A 110 3.24 23.33 -4.64
CA THR A 110 2.48 23.77 -5.80
C THR A 110 2.32 22.70 -6.89
N ASP A 111 3.04 21.58 -6.78
CA ASP A 111 2.98 20.45 -7.73
C ASP A 111 2.19 19.27 -7.12
N ALA A 112 0.96 19.08 -7.61
CA ALA A 112 0.08 18.01 -7.15
C ALA A 112 0.61 16.60 -7.48
N ALA A 113 1.53 16.49 -8.45
CA ALA A 113 2.14 15.24 -8.88
C ALA A 113 3.47 14.92 -8.14
N SER A 114 3.83 15.70 -7.11
CA SER A 114 5.02 15.50 -6.28
C SER A 114 5.17 14.04 -5.78
N PRO A 115 6.31 13.38 -6.03
CA PRO A 115 6.54 11.98 -5.64
C PRO A 115 6.81 11.81 -4.13
N GLY A 116 7.37 12.82 -3.48
CA GLY A 116 7.56 12.91 -2.04
C GLY A 116 6.41 13.63 -1.33
N LYS A 117 6.38 13.54 -0.01
CA LYS A 117 5.43 14.26 0.84
C LYS A 117 6.09 15.36 1.67
N GLY A 118 7.41 15.40 1.76
CA GLY A 118 8.14 16.49 2.45
C GLY A 118 8.01 16.47 3.97
N TYR A 119 7.55 15.37 4.58
CA TYR A 119 7.54 15.18 6.03
C TYR A 119 7.89 13.75 6.43
N TRP A 120 8.27 13.57 7.70
CA TRP A 120 8.52 12.25 8.27
C TRP A 120 7.22 11.57 8.70
N SER A 121 7.12 10.26 8.52
CA SER A 121 6.02 9.47 9.07
C SER A 121 6.52 8.21 9.78
N GLY A 122 5.82 7.82 10.86
CA GLY A 122 5.98 6.52 11.49
C GLY A 122 4.95 5.55 10.96
N MET A 123 5.36 4.32 10.65
CA MET A 123 4.45 3.26 10.20
C MET A 123 4.56 2.04 11.12
N MET A 124 3.42 1.55 11.60
CA MET A 124 3.30 0.28 12.29
C MET A 124 2.48 -0.70 11.44
N THR A 125 3.02 -1.89 11.22
CA THR A 125 2.37 -2.96 10.49
C THR A 125 2.08 -4.12 11.43
N LEU A 126 0.86 -4.66 11.42
CA LEU A 126 0.51 -5.89 12.14
C LEU A 126 -0.22 -6.83 11.20
N GLY A 127 0.12 -8.10 11.17
CA GLY A 127 -0.59 -9.03 10.29
C GLY A 127 -0.60 -10.45 10.78
N GLY A 128 -1.44 -11.24 10.14
CA GLY A 128 -1.49 -12.67 10.35
C GLY A 128 -2.14 -13.41 9.21
N THR A 129 -1.77 -14.67 9.11
CA THR A 129 -2.36 -15.64 8.19
C THR A 129 -2.79 -16.84 9.01
N TYR A 130 -4.02 -17.31 8.82
CA TYR A 130 -4.55 -18.52 9.43
C TYR A 130 -4.83 -19.56 8.35
N TYR A 131 -4.44 -20.80 8.59
CA TYR A 131 -4.65 -21.92 7.68
C TYR A 131 -5.86 -22.75 8.13
N LEU A 132 -6.81 -22.98 7.20
CA LEU A 132 -8.08 -23.64 7.53
C LEU A 132 -8.00 -25.17 7.51
N ASP A 133 -6.91 -25.72 6.98
CA ASP A 133 -6.68 -27.16 6.87
C ASP A 133 -5.24 -27.52 7.26
N SER A 134 -5.00 -28.80 7.58
CA SER A 134 -3.70 -29.32 7.99
C SER A 134 -2.64 -29.25 6.88
N ASP A 135 -3.09 -29.26 5.62
CA ASP A 135 -2.22 -29.20 4.44
C ASP A 135 -1.83 -27.76 4.10
N LYS A 136 -2.33 -26.78 4.87
CA LYS A 136 -2.17 -25.33 4.64
C LYS A 136 -2.61 -24.90 3.24
N SER A 137 -3.57 -25.60 2.65
CA SER A 137 -4.07 -25.33 1.30
C SER A 137 -4.97 -24.11 1.29
N TRP A 138 -5.81 -23.92 2.31
CA TRP A 138 -6.63 -22.71 2.46
C TRP A 138 -6.01 -21.74 3.46
N SER A 139 -5.85 -20.49 3.05
CA SER A 139 -5.33 -19.41 3.89
C SER A 139 -6.30 -18.23 3.95
N VAL A 140 -6.51 -17.69 5.15
CA VAL A 140 -7.16 -16.41 5.39
C VAL A 140 -6.13 -15.47 5.99
N SER A 141 -5.99 -14.26 5.44
CA SER A 141 -4.98 -13.30 5.90
C SER A 141 -5.57 -11.92 6.10
N ALA A 142 -4.94 -11.18 7.01
CA ALA A 142 -5.16 -9.76 7.24
C ALA A 142 -3.83 -9.10 7.65
N LEU A 143 -3.59 -7.90 7.16
CA LEU A 143 -2.43 -7.07 7.43
C LEU A 143 -2.93 -5.63 7.59
N THR A 144 -2.65 -5.02 8.73
CA THR A 144 -2.96 -3.63 9.00
C THR A 144 -1.71 -2.78 8.89
N ARG A 145 -1.89 -1.51 8.52
CA ARG A 145 -0.89 -0.45 8.61
C ARG A 145 -1.50 0.76 9.29
N THR A 146 -0.82 1.27 10.30
CA THR A 146 -1.11 2.57 10.90
C THR A 146 0.03 3.51 10.56
N ILE A 147 -0.28 4.63 9.92
CA ILE A 147 0.69 5.67 9.60
C ILE A 147 0.38 6.90 10.45
N ILE A 148 1.39 7.40 11.15
CA ILE A 148 1.33 8.63 11.91
C ILE A 148 2.23 9.63 11.20
N ASN A 149 1.62 10.71 10.71
CA ASN A 149 2.30 11.71 9.90
C ASN A 149 2.88 12.85 10.75
N GLY A 150 4.05 13.32 10.35
CA GLY A 150 4.68 14.52 10.86
C GLY A 150 4.12 15.78 10.21
N GLU A 151 4.61 16.92 10.66
CA GLU A 151 4.28 18.23 10.11
C GLU A 151 5.11 18.51 8.86
N GLN A 152 4.49 19.15 7.89
CA GLN A 152 5.10 19.53 6.62
C GLN A 152 5.68 20.94 6.69
N ASP A 153 6.98 21.07 6.47
CA ASP A 153 7.72 22.32 6.70
C ASP A 153 7.28 23.50 5.80
N GLU A 154 6.76 23.24 4.59
CA GLU A 154 6.34 24.31 3.66
C GLU A 154 4.94 24.88 3.94
N THR A 155 4.06 24.06 4.52
CA THR A 155 2.63 24.40 4.67
C THR A 155 2.20 24.53 6.14
N ASP A 156 3.05 24.10 7.08
CA ASP A 156 2.75 23.93 8.51
C ASP A 156 1.53 23.01 8.76
N VAL A 157 1.13 22.20 7.77
CA VAL A 157 0.05 21.23 7.88
C VAL A 157 0.63 19.90 8.33
N ARG A 158 0.03 19.31 9.37
CA ARG A 158 0.23 17.90 9.73
C ARG A 158 -0.96 17.09 9.24
N PRO A 159 -0.78 16.24 8.23
CA PRO A 159 -1.83 15.36 7.76
C PRO A 159 -2.32 14.41 8.85
N GLY A 160 -3.59 14.04 8.76
CA GLY A 160 -4.19 13.05 9.64
C GLY A 160 -3.47 11.72 9.60
N SER A 161 -3.53 10.98 10.70
CA SER A 161 -3.04 9.61 10.76
C SER A 161 -3.96 8.70 9.95
N GLU A 162 -3.38 7.67 9.34
CA GLU A 162 -4.09 6.74 8.46
C GLU A 162 -4.05 5.33 9.03
N PHE A 163 -5.12 4.59 8.80
CA PHE A 163 -5.25 3.18 9.10
C PHE A 163 -5.76 2.43 7.88
N THR A 164 -5.01 1.43 7.45
CA THR A 164 -5.40 0.56 6.34
C THR A 164 -5.40 -0.88 6.82
N ILE A 165 -6.38 -1.66 6.39
CA ILE A 165 -6.37 -3.12 6.49
C ILE A 165 -6.46 -3.70 5.08
N GLU A 166 -5.58 -4.64 4.76
CA GLU A 166 -5.65 -5.44 3.55
C GLU A 166 -5.61 -6.93 3.93
N GLY A 167 -6.20 -7.77 3.10
CA GLY A 167 -6.21 -9.19 3.37
C GLY A 167 -6.80 -9.99 2.23
N GLY A 168 -7.03 -11.26 2.47
CA GLY A 168 -7.61 -12.12 1.45
C GLY A 168 -7.76 -13.56 1.88
N ILE A 169 -8.47 -14.29 1.03
CA ILE A 169 -8.68 -15.73 1.13
C ILE A 169 -8.13 -16.37 -0.13
N GLY A 170 -7.26 -17.36 0.03
CA GLY A 170 -6.62 -18.03 -1.09
C GLY A 170 -6.61 -19.54 -0.91
N LYS A 171 -6.56 -20.25 -2.04
CA LYS A 171 -6.37 -21.69 -2.07
C LYS A 171 -5.10 -22.03 -2.83
N GLN A 172 -4.13 -22.59 -2.13
CA GLN A 172 -2.84 -23.02 -2.66
C GLN A 172 -2.88 -24.50 -3.06
N PHE A 173 -2.32 -24.82 -4.22
CA PHE A 173 -2.13 -26.19 -4.67
C PHE A 173 -0.92 -26.29 -5.61
N MET A 174 -0.37 -27.49 -5.72
CA MET A 174 0.70 -27.79 -6.67
C MET A 174 0.08 -28.04 -8.05
N LEU A 175 0.52 -27.30 -9.07
CA LEU A 175 0.15 -27.57 -10.46
C LEU A 175 0.94 -28.77 -11.00
N ASP A 176 2.21 -28.85 -10.62
CA ASP A 176 3.11 -29.97 -10.83
C ASP A 176 4.17 -29.98 -9.70
N HIS A 177 5.30 -30.69 -9.87
CA HIS A 177 6.37 -30.75 -8.88
C HIS A 177 7.23 -29.47 -8.79
N THR A 178 6.98 -28.46 -9.61
CA THR A 178 7.77 -27.22 -9.72
C THR A 178 6.96 -25.95 -9.46
N TRP A 179 5.66 -25.95 -9.76
CA TRP A 179 4.81 -24.79 -9.67
C TRP A 179 3.78 -24.91 -8.55
N LEU A 180 3.84 -23.96 -7.61
CA LEU A 180 2.86 -23.77 -6.56
C LEU A 180 1.97 -22.58 -6.94
N VAL A 181 0.67 -22.79 -7.02
CA VAL A 181 -0.30 -21.79 -7.49
C VAL A 181 -1.30 -21.50 -6.39
N ARG A 182 -1.62 -20.22 -6.18
CA ARG A 182 -2.60 -19.76 -5.20
C ARG A 182 -3.48 -18.65 -5.79
N PRO A 183 -4.61 -18.96 -6.44
CA PRO A 183 -5.67 -18.01 -6.68
C PRO A 183 -6.32 -17.59 -5.34
N GLY A 184 -6.85 -16.38 -5.31
CA GLY A 184 -7.55 -15.85 -4.15
C GLY A 184 -8.39 -14.62 -4.45
N ILE A 185 -9.13 -14.22 -3.43
CA ILE A 185 -9.84 -12.94 -3.36
C ILE A 185 -9.11 -12.08 -2.34
N SER A 186 -8.89 -10.83 -2.69
CA SER A 186 -8.29 -9.81 -1.85
C SER A 186 -9.30 -8.72 -1.50
N TYR A 187 -9.13 -8.12 -0.34
CA TYR A 187 -9.88 -6.94 0.09
C TYR A 187 -8.92 -5.92 0.68
N CYS A 188 -9.32 -4.65 0.64
CA CYS A 188 -8.69 -3.57 1.36
C CYS A 188 -9.74 -2.60 1.90
N ALA A 189 -9.40 -1.93 2.99
CA ALA A 189 -10.16 -0.81 3.52
C ALA A 189 -9.19 0.17 4.15
N THR A 190 -9.42 1.46 3.93
CA THR A 190 -8.56 2.54 4.42
C THR A 190 -9.41 3.61 5.07
N TRP A 191 -8.86 4.21 6.14
CA TRP A 191 -9.48 5.29 6.88
C TRP A 191 -8.42 6.27 7.34
N GLN A 192 -8.70 7.55 7.20
CA GLN A 192 -8.04 8.60 7.96
C GLN A 192 -8.66 8.63 9.36
N ILE A 193 -7.86 8.31 10.37
CA ILE A 193 -8.30 8.10 11.76
C ILE A 193 -8.14 9.35 12.64
N SER A 194 -7.41 10.36 12.17
CA SER A 194 -7.37 11.68 12.80
C SER A 194 -7.52 12.79 11.76
N ASP A 195 -7.98 13.94 12.21
CA ASP A 195 -8.10 15.15 11.41
C ASP A 195 -6.72 15.68 11.00
N ASP A 196 -6.66 16.45 9.92
CA ASP A 196 -5.47 17.27 9.62
C ASP A 196 -5.36 18.38 10.68
N SER A 197 -4.16 18.94 10.89
CA SER A 197 -3.99 20.00 11.90
C SER A 197 -4.71 21.30 11.57
N GLN A 198 -4.91 21.58 10.29
CA GLN A 198 -5.56 22.78 9.76
C GLN A 198 -6.02 22.52 8.33
N ASP A 199 -6.91 23.39 7.83
CA ASP A 199 -7.35 23.34 6.44
C ASP A 199 -6.16 23.60 5.51
N GLY A 200 -6.08 22.82 4.43
CA GLY A 200 -5.04 22.90 3.42
C GLY A 200 -5.58 23.34 2.06
N HIS A 201 -4.70 23.44 1.08
CA HIS A 201 -5.12 23.63 -0.31
C HIS A 201 -5.89 22.40 -0.80
N GLY A 202 -7.22 22.55 -0.94
CA GLY A 202 -8.08 21.47 -1.44
C GLY A 202 -8.43 20.39 -0.42
N THR A 203 -8.05 20.54 0.85
CA THR A 203 -8.42 19.63 1.94
C THR A 203 -9.00 20.41 3.11
N ARG A 204 -10.05 19.86 3.73
CA ARG A 204 -10.58 20.38 5.00
C ARG A 204 -10.14 19.48 6.13
N ALA A 205 -9.76 20.09 7.25
CA ALA A 205 -9.18 19.39 8.36
C ALA A 205 -10.09 18.29 8.94
N ASP A 206 -11.40 18.55 8.95
CA ASP A 206 -12.42 17.66 9.50
C ASP A 206 -13.01 16.66 8.48
N GLU A 207 -12.59 16.73 7.22
CA GLU A 207 -13.04 15.83 6.15
C GLU A 207 -12.06 14.66 6.00
N ARG A 208 -12.41 13.54 6.65
CA ARG A 208 -11.57 12.32 6.67
C ARG A 208 -11.78 11.47 5.43
N LYS A 209 -10.68 10.92 4.92
CA LYS A 209 -10.71 9.95 3.82
C LYS A 209 -11.15 8.58 4.31
N GLU A 210 -11.98 7.91 3.53
CA GLU A 210 -12.22 6.48 3.69
C GLU A 210 -12.50 5.83 2.34
N GLY A 211 -12.20 4.55 2.22
CA GLY A 211 -12.45 3.81 1.00
C GLY A 211 -12.28 2.31 1.20
N TYR A 212 -12.96 1.54 0.35
CA TYR A 212 -12.97 0.09 0.39
C TYR A 212 -12.58 -0.45 -0.98
N GLY A 213 -12.03 -1.65 -1.02
CA GLY A 213 -11.70 -2.31 -2.27
C GLY A 213 -11.80 -3.82 -2.17
N ILE A 214 -12.13 -4.43 -3.29
CA ILE A 214 -12.20 -5.88 -3.44
C ILE A 214 -11.67 -6.28 -4.81
N GLY A 215 -11.05 -7.45 -4.90
CA GLY A 215 -10.74 -8.02 -6.19
C GLY A 215 -10.03 -9.35 -6.13
N GLY A 216 -9.52 -9.79 -7.27
CA GLY A 216 -8.90 -11.10 -7.43
C GLY A 216 -7.38 -11.03 -7.39
N GLU A 217 -6.75 -12.06 -6.88
CA GLU A 217 -5.31 -12.24 -6.99
C GLU A 217 -4.94 -13.65 -7.44
N LEU A 218 -3.82 -13.74 -8.15
CA LEU A 218 -3.18 -15.00 -8.50
C LEU A 218 -1.71 -14.91 -8.10
N ASN A 219 -1.30 -15.82 -7.24
CA ASN A 219 0.09 -15.99 -6.84
C ASN A 219 0.65 -17.28 -7.44
N VAL A 220 1.87 -17.22 -7.95
CA VAL A 220 2.57 -18.36 -8.53
C VAL A 220 4.00 -18.36 -8.02
N LEU A 221 4.44 -19.47 -7.44
CA LEU A 221 5.80 -19.69 -6.98
C LEU A 221 6.44 -20.81 -7.79
N TYR A 222 7.53 -20.47 -8.49
CA TYR A 222 8.42 -21.43 -9.12
C TYR A 222 9.45 -21.91 -8.10
N LEU A 223 9.26 -23.14 -7.61
CA LEU A 223 10.05 -23.71 -6.53
C LEU A 223 11.55 -23.84 -6.85
N PRO A 224 11.98 -24.30 -8.05
CA PRO A 224 13.40 -24.50 -8.34
C PRO A 224 14.25 -23.25 -8.17
N TRP A 225 13.68 -22.07 -8.40
CA TRP A 225 14.38 -20.79 -8.25
C TRP A 225 13.85 -19.94 -7.11
N LEU A 226 12.88 -20.41 -6.33
CA LEU A 226 12.18 -19.60 -5.31
C LEU A 226 11.77 -18.22 -5.85
N LEU A 227 11.24 -18.24 -7.08
CA LEU A 227 10.79 -17.04 -7.81
C LEU A 227 9.28 -16.98 -7.77
N GLN A 228 8.75 -15.91 -7.21
CA GLN A 228 7.33 -15.71 -7.01
C GLN A 228 6.84 -14.54 -7.87
N GLY A 229 5.79 -14.79 -8.64
CA GLY A 229 5.00 -13.77 -9.33
C GLY A 229 3.62 -13.66 -8.71
N ASN A 230 3.10 -12.45 -8.58
CA ASN A 230 1.74 -12.20 -8.16
C ASN A 230 1.12 -11.13 -9.03
N ILE A 231 -0.12 -11.35 -9.44
CA ILE A 231 -0.97 -10.33 -10.04
C ILE A 231 -2.20 -10.16 -9.17
N ARG A 232 -2.58 -8.91 -8.90
CA ARG A 232 -3.78 -8.54 -8.15
C ARG A 232 -4.52 -7.46 -8.94
N TYR A 233 -5.82 -7.63 -9.10
CA TYR A 233 -6.74 -6.57 -9.52
C TYR A 233 -7.59 -6.18 -8.33
N THR A 234 -7.79 -4.89 -8.12
CA THR A 234 -8.64 -4.36 -7.04
C THR A 234 -9.51 -3.24 -7.60
N ASN A 235 -10.82 -3.35 -7.37
CA ASN A 235 -11.76 -2.28 -7.63
C ASN A 235 -12.12 -1.60 -6.32
N GLU A 236 -12.07 -0.29 -6.30
CA GLU A 236 -12.45 0.52 -5.13
C GLU A 236 -13.94 0.82 -5.17
N PHE A 237 -14.51 1.11 -4.00
CA PHE A 237 -15.91 1.51 -3.83
C PHE A 237 -16.09 2.20 -2.47
N GLY A 238 -17.12 3.03 -2.37
CA GLY A 238 -17.48 3.72 -1.13
C GLY A 238 -16.41 4.69 -0.67
N ALA A 239 -15.68 5.29 -1.61
CA ALA A 239 -14.70 6.32 -1.33
C ALA A 239 -15.38 7.59 -0.81
N LYS A 240 -14.75 8.26 0.17
CA LYS A 240 -15.12 9.62 0.62
C LYS A 240 -13.88 10.47 0.75
N ASN A 241 -13.99 11.72 0.31
CA ASN A 241 -12.88 12.70 0.29
C ASN A 241 -11.62 12.17 -0.42
N MET A 242 -11.77 11.20 -1.33
CA MET A 242 -10.69 10.56 -2.07
C MET A 242 -11.18 10.08 -3.44
N THR A 243 -10.23 9.77 -4.32
CA THR A 243 -10.52 9.19 -5.62
C THR A 243 -11.05 7.76 -5.49
N GLU A 244 -11.95 7.38 -6.40
CA GLU A 244 -12.46 6.02 -6.53
C GLU A 244 -12.05 5.48 -7.91
N GLY A 245 -11.43 4.30 -7.93
CA GLY A 245 -10.96 3.73 -9.19
C GLY A 245 -10.62 2.25 -9.10
N SER A 246 -9.61 1.86 -9.88
CA SER A 246 -9.12 0.48 -9.88
C SER A 246 -7.61 0.42 -9.99
N SER A 247 -7.04 -0.66 -9.47
CA SER A 247 -5.61 -0.94 -9.60
C SER A 247 -5.33 -2.34 -10.10
N VAL A 248 -4.24 -2.44 -10.87
CA VAL A 248 -3.55 -3.70 -11.16
C VAL A 248 -2.17 -3.63 -10.51
N THR A 249 -1.86 -4.61 -9.68
CA THR A 249 -0.53 -4.73 -9.07
C THR A 249 0.14 -6.03 -9.52
N PHE A 250 1.32 -5.91 -10.10
CA PHE A 250 2.22 -7.02 -10.39
C PHE A 250 3.43 -7.01 -9.45
N THR A 251 3.57 -8.07 -8.66
CA THR A 251 4.69 -8.24 -7.73
C THR A 251 5.60 -9.37 -8.20
N LEU A 252 6.90 -9.08 -8.22
CA LEU A 252 7.96 -10.06 -8.44
C LEU A 252 8.86 -10.15 -7.20
N THR A 253 9.00 -11.35 -6.65
CA THR A 253 9.83 -11.64 -5.48
C THR A 253 10.79 -12.78 -5.79
N LYS A 254 12.08 -12.58 -5.49
CA LYS A 254 13.12 -13.61 -5.57
C LYS A 254 13.75 -13.76 -4.19
N SER A 255 13.76 -14.99 -3.67
CA SER A 255 14.54 -15.31 -2.47
C SER A 255 15.95 -15.73 -2.87
N PHE A 256 16.96 -15.27 -2.16
CA PHE A 256 18.38 -15.57 -2.41
C PHE A 256 18.97 -16.40 -1.27
#